data_AF-A0A140CQD4-F1
#
_entry.id   AF-A0A140CQD4-F1
#
_cell.length_a   1.000
_cell.length_b   1.000
_cell.length_c   1.000
_cell.angle_alpha   90.00
_cell.angle_beta   90.00
_cell.angle_gamma   90.00
#
_symmetry.space_group_name_H-M   'P 1'
#
loop_
_entity.id
_entity.type
_entity.pdbx_description
1 polymer ?
#
loop_
_entity_poly.entity_id
_entity_poly.type
_entity_poly.pdbx_seq_one_letter_code
_entity_poly.pdbx_strand_id
1 'polypeptide(L)'
;GIVRLQELIKAHDNSPYPITVRQLSLSGDYRPLLKQIKNSAEAHIVLDCSSDKIYEVLKQAQQIGMMSDYHSYLITSLDLHTINLDEFRYGGTNITGFRLINEKVVSDVVRQWSYDDKGLQRSANLSTVKAETALMYDAVHLFAKALHDLDTSQQIDIHPISCDGQNTWQHGFSLINYMKIVE
;
A
#
# COMPACT_ATOMS: atom_id res chain seq x y z
N GLY A 1 -7.06 0.71 -9.93
CA GLY A 1 -6.40 1.95 -10.35
C GLY A 1 -7.38 3.11 -10.36
N ILE A 2 -8.24 3.20 -11.38
CA ILE A 2 -9.03 4.41 -11.70
C ILE A 2 -9.87 4.96 -10.53
N VAL A 3 -10.50 4.11 -9.70
CA VAL A 3 -11.28 4.57 -8.52
C VAL A 3 -10.41 5.36 -7.52
N ARG A 4 -9.11 5.02 -7.39
CA ARG A 4 -8.17 5.71 -6.49
C ARG A 4 -7.80 7.11 -6.98
N LEU A 5 -7.81 7.32 -8.29
CA LEU A 5 -7.46 8.60 -8.92
C LEU A 5 -8.69 9.41 -9.34
N GLN A 6 -9.90 8.90 -9.09
CA GLN A 6 -11.14 9.52 -9.54
C GLN A 6 -11.32 10.93 -8.95
N GLU A 7 -10.98 11.13 -7.69
CA GLU A 7 -11.06 12.46 -7.06
C GLU A 7 -10.01 13.42 -7.61
N LEU A 8 -8.82 12.92 -7.99
CA LEU A 8 -7.78 13.73 -8.62
C LEU A 8 -8.21 14.19 -10.03
N ILE A 9 -8.89 13.31 -10.77
CA ILE A 9 -9.46 13.61 -12.09
C ILE A 9 -10.62 14.60 -11.96
N LYS A 10 -11.52 14.43 -10.98
CA LYS A 10 -12.63 15.37 -10.72
C LYS A 10 -12.17 16.74 -10.26
N ALA A 11 -11.05 16.82 -9.52
CA ALA A 11 -10.49 18.09 -9.07
C ALA A 11 -9.92 18.94 -10.23
N HIS A 12 -9.75 18.36 -11.43
CA HIS A 12 -9.24 19.07 -12.60
C HIS A 12 -10.13 20.24 -13.01
N ASP A 13 -11.46 20.10 -12.92
CA ASP A 13 -12.41 21.15 -13.33
C ASP A 13 -12.25 22.46 -12.55
N ASN A 14 -11.59 22.40 -11.38
CA ASN A 14 -11.36 23.55 -10.50
C ASN A 14 -9.90 24.01 -10.43
N SER A 15 -9.00 23.38 -11.21
CA SER A 15 -7.56 23.64 -11.16
C SER A 15 -7.07 24.31 -12.45
N PRO A 16 -6.22 25.34 -12.37
CA PRO A 16 -5.63 25.97 -13.56
C PRO A 16 -4.56 25.10 -14.24
N TYR A 17 -4.20 23.95 -13.66
CA TYR A 17 -3.15 23.07 -14.19
C TYR A 17 -3.72 22.00 -15.13
N PRO A 18 -3.20 21.86 -16.37
CA PRO A 18 -3.62 20.82 -17.28
C PRO A 18 -3.21 19.44 -16.76
N ILE A 19 -4.17 18.52 -16.64
CA ILE A 19 -3.91 17.14 -16.19
C ILE A 19 -4.07 16.21 -17.39
N THR A 20 -3.02 15.44 -17.70
CA THR A 20 -3.06 14.43 -18.77
C THR A 20 -3.04 13.04 -18.15
N VAL A 21 -4.06 12.24 -18.41
CA VAL A 21 -4.14 10.85 -17.95
C VAL A 21 -3.67 9.93 -19.06
N ARG A 22 -2.71 9.05 -18.76
CA ARG A 22 -2.19 8.06 -19.71
C ARG A 22 -2.11 6.69 -19.05
N GLN A 23 -2.48 5.64 -19.80
CA GLN A 23 -2.46 4.27 -19.31
C GLN A 23 -1.13 3.57 -19.65
N LEU A 24 -0.53 2.91 -18.66
CA LEU A 24 0.64 2.06 -18.86
C LEU A 24 0.29 0.86 -19.75
N SER A 25 1.21 0.50 -20.64
CA SER A 25 1.06 -0.67 -21.52
C SER A 25 1.05 -1.97 -20.71
N LEU A 26 0.28 -2.97 -21.19
CA LEU A 26 0.28 -4.31 -20.59
C LEU A 26 1.45 -5.18 -21.09
N SER A 27 2.11 -4.76 -22.17
CA SER A 27 3.20 -5.50 -22.83
C SER A 27 4.54 -5.43 -22.11
N GLY A 28 4.68 -4.59 -21.08
CA GLY A 28 5.93 -4.40 -20.33
C GLY A 28 6.93 -3.44 -20.98
N ASP A 29 6.66 -2.93 -22.19
CA ASP A 29 7.43 -1.83 -22.78
C ASP A 29 6.71 -0.50 -22.57
N TYR A 30 7.23 0.28 -21.63
CA TYR A 30 6.72 1.59 -21.22
C TYR A 30 7.40 2.74 -21.97
N ARG A 31 8.50 2.48 -22.69
CA ARG A 31 9.28 3.51 -23.38
C ARG A 31 8.46 4.34 -24.38
N PRO A 32 7.54 3.79 -25.19
CA PRO A 32 6.74 4.60 -26.11
C PRO A 32 5.91 5.66 -25.38
N LEU A 33 5.27 5.26 -24.27
CA LEU A 33 4.48 6.16 -23.45
C LEU A 33 5.36 7.22 -22.78
N LEU A 34 6.47 6.80 -22.16
CA LEU A 34 7.39 7.71 -21.49
C LEU A 34 8.01 8.71 -22.47
N LYS A 35 8.31 8.29 -23.72
CA LYS A 35 8.73 9.23 -24.78
C LYS A 35 7.67 10.27 -25.11
N GLN A 36 6.39 9.90 -25.10
CA GLN A 36 5.32 10.88 -25.32
C GLN A 36 5.27 11.92 -24.18
N ILE A 37 5.43 11.48 -22.92
CA ILE A 37 5.47 12.36 -21.74
C ILE A 37 6.69 13.29 -21.79
N LYS A 38 7.85 12.75 -22.18
CA LYS A 38 9.07 13.55 -22.39
C LYS A 38 8.88 14.60 -23.47
N ASN A 39 8.27 14.23 -24.60
CA ASN A 39 8.05 15.14 -25.73
C ASN A 39 7.00 16.22 -25.44
N SER A 40 6.07 15.98 -24.50
CA SER A 40 5.13 16.99 -24.01
C SER A 40 5.71 17.89 -22.91
N ALA A 41 6.98 17.72 -22.54
CA ALA A 41 7.66 18.48 -21.49
C ALA A 41 6.93 18.44 -20.13
N GLU A 42 6.31 17.30 -19.82
CA GLU A 42 5.65 17.06 -18.54
C GLU A 42 6.69 16.74 -17.46
N ALA A 43 6.91 17.68 -16.53
CA ALA A 43 7.90 17.54 -15.46
C ALA A 43 7.38 16.77 -14.23
N HIS A 44 6.08 16.86 -13.93
CA HIS A 44 5.46 16.26 -12.74
C HIS A 44 4.62 15.05 -13.12
N ILE A 45 5.01 13.88 -12.62
CA ILE A 45 4.44 12.59 -13.03
C ILE A 45 3.86 11.88 -11.81
N VAL A 46 2.58 11.55 -11.84
CA VAL A 46 1.94 10.67 -10.86
C VAL A 46 1.91 9.25 -11.41
N LEU A 47 2.57 8.32 -10.72
CA LEU A 47 2.67 6.92 -11.12
C LEU A 47 1.78 6.04 -10.24
N ASP A 48 0.68 5.55 -10.82
CA ASP A 48 -0.20 4.53 -10.23
C ASP A 48 -0.01 3.19 -10.93
N CYS A 49 0.83 2.34 -10.36
CA CYS A 49 1.01 0.96 -10.80
C CYS A 49 1.31 0.04 -9.61
N SER A 50 1.26 -1.26 -9.88
CA SER A 50 1.60 -2.27 -8.88
C SER A 50 3.11 -2.23 -8.56
N SER A 51 3.46 -2.56 -7.32
CA SER A 51 4.82 -2.37 -6.79
C SER A 51 5.89 -3.15 -7.56
N ASP A 52 5.52 -4.31 -8.07
CA ASP A 52 6.32 -5.17 -8.96
C ASP A 52 6.73 -4.48 -10.28
N LYS A 53 5.97 -3.49 -10.74
CA LYS A 53 6.23 -2.79 -12.01
C LYS A 53 6.99 -1.48 -11.85
N ILE A 54 7.00 -0.89 -10.66
CA ILE A 54 7.60 0.43 -10.41
C ILE A 54 9.08 0.43 -10.81
N TYR A 55 9.83 -0.58 -10.40
CA TYR A 55 11.26 -0.68 -10.71
C TYR A 55 11.51 -0.70 -12.23
N GLU A 56 10.76 -1.52 -12.97
CA GLU A 56 10.89 -1.60 -14.43
C GLU A 56 10.47 -0.30 -15.14
N VAL A 57 9.43 0.38 -14.65
CA VAL A 57 9.02 1.69 -15.17
C VAL A 57 10.13 2.73 -14.98
N LEU A 58 10.69 2.82 -13.77
CA LEU A 58 11.77 3.78 -13.47
C LEU A 58 13.06 3.46 -14.25
N LYS A 59 13.38 2.17 -14.41
CA LYS A 59 14.52 1.73 -15.21
C LYS A 59 14.39 2.11 -16.68
N GLN A 60 13.20 1.91 -17.25
CA GLN A 60 12.94 2.35 -18.63
C GLN A 60 12.91 3.88 -18.77
N ALA A 61 12.43 4.59 -17.75
CA ALA A 61 12.50 6.06 -17.70
C ALA A 61 13.95 6.56 -17.67
N GLN A 62 14.83 5.88 -16.92
CA GLN A 62 16.27 6.18 -16.87
C GLN A 62 16.92 6.01 -18.24
N GLN A 63 16.63 4.91 -18.95
CA GLN A 63 17.18 4.61 -20.29
C GLN A 63 16.88 5.70 -21.32
N ILE A 64 15.79 6.46 -21.16
CA ILE A 64 15.40 7.54 -22.07
C ILE A 64 15.67 8.94 -21.51
N GLY A 65 16.38 9.04 -20.38
CA GLY A 65 16.76 10.29 -19.75
C GLY A 65 15.61 11.05 -19.10
N MET A 66 14.64 10.34 -18.52
CA MET A 66 13.58 10.92 -17.68
C MET A 66 13.88 10.80 -16.18
N MET A 67 15.02 10.22 -15.81
CA MET A 67 15.54 10.24 -14.43
C MET A 67 16.60 11.34 -14.28
N SER A 68 16.16 12.59 -14.48
CA SER A 68 16.95 13.81 -14.24
C SER A 68 16.30 14.72 -13.18
N ASP A 69 17.01 15.77 -12.77
CA ASP A 69 16.54 16.87 -11.91
C ASP A 69 15.30 17.62 -12.42
N TYR A 70 15.08 17.59 -13.74
CA TYR A 70 13.89 18.15 -14.37
C TYR A 70 12.59 17.43 -14.00
N HIS A 71 12.66 16.12 -13.71
CA HIS A 71 11.47 15.30 -13.49
C HIS A 71 11.23 15.05 -12.00
N SER A 72 9.95 15.02 -11.62
CA SER A 72 9.50 14.67 -10.27
C SER A 72 8.41 13.61 -10.34
N TYR A 73 8.60 12.50 -9.63
CA TYR A 73 7.69 11.37 -9.59
C TYR A 73 6.98 11.31 -8.23
N LEU A 74 5.66 11.24 -8.26
CA LEU A 74 4.83 10.89 -7.11
C LEU A 74 4.29 9.47 -7.32
N ILE A 75 4.73 8.53 -6.49
CA ILE A 75 4.34 7.13 -6.56
C ILE A 75 3.24 6.86 -5.54
N THR A 76 2.10 6.33 -6.01
CA THR A 76 0.92 6.08 -5.16
C THR A 76 0.97 4.73 -4.42
N SER A 77 1.92 3.85 -4.76
CA SER A 77 2.05 2.57 -4.09
C SER A 77 2.57 2.73 -2.66
N LEU A 78 1.86 2.12 -1.71
CA LEU A 78 2.19 2.10 -0.28
C LEU A 78 3.35 1.15 0.06
N ASP A 79 3.79 0.34 -0.90
CA ASP A 79 4.87 -0.63 -0.76
C ASP A 79 6.17 -0.15 -1.41
N LEU A 80 6.31 1.15 -1.70
CA LEU A 80 7.52 1.70 -2.31
C LEU A 80 8.77 1.38 -1.49
N HIS A 81 8.65 1.30 -0.15
CA HIS A 81 9.75 0.95 0.76
C HIS A 81 10.27 -0.48 0.59
N THR A 82 9.55 -1.34 -0.12
CA THR A 82 9.98 -2.72 -0.40
C THR A 82 10.90 -2.83 -1.62
N ILE A 83 11.04 -1.75 -2.40
CA ILE A 83 11.77 -1.71 -3.66
C ILE A 83 13.13 -1.06 -3.43
N ASN A 84 14.19 -1.67 -3.96
CA ASN A 84 15.50 -1.04 -3.97
C ASN A 84 15.57 0.03 -5.07
N LEU A 85 15.72 1.30 -4.66
CA LEU A 85 15.84 2.46 -5.53
C LEU A 85 17.27 3.02 -5.62
N ASP A 86 18.27 2.31 -5.11
CA ASP A 86 19.68 2.78 -5.05
C ASP A 86 20.22 3.16 -6.43
N GLU A 87 19.82 2.45 -7.49
CA GLU A 87 20.20 2.71 -8.88
C GLU A 87 19.74 4.10 -9.37
N PHE A 88 18.65 4.63 -8.81
CA PHE A 88 18.06 5.91 -9.23
C PHE A 88 18.52 7.10 -8.39
N ARG A 89 19.24 6.85 -7.27
CA ARG A 89 19.64 7.87 -6.30
C ARG A 89 20.53 8.98 -6.89
N TYR A 90 21.31 8.65 -7.91
CA TYR A 90 22.28 9.57 -8.53
C TYR A 90 21.71 10.33 -9.74
N GLY A 91 20.45 10.07 -10.13
CA GLY A 91 19.82 10.74 -11.27
C GLY A 91 19.41 12.20 -11.00
N GLY A 92 19.37 12.64 -9.74
CA GLY A 92 18.91 13.98 -9.35
C GLY A 92 17.38 14.15 -9.38
N THR A 93 16.64 13.12 -9.79
CA THR A 93 15.17 13.09 -9.80
C THR A 93 14.59 13.05 -8.39
N ASN A 94 13.52 13.81 -8.18
CA ASN A 94 12.74 13.73 -6.96
C ASN A 94 11.73 12.58 -7.07
N ILE A 95 11.86 11.59 -6.18
CA ILE A 95 10.90 10.49 -6.05
C ILE A 95 10.22 10.62 -4.69
N THR A 96 8.92 10.87 -4.71
CA THR A 96 8.08 10.99 -3.52
C THR A 96 7.10 9.83 -3.48
N GLY A 97 6.83 9.30 -2.30
CA GLY A 97 5.83 8.26 -2.11
C GLY A 97 5.28 8.26 -0.69
N PHE A 98 4.35 7.34 -0.44
CA PHE A 98 3.70 7.19 0.86
C PHE A 98 4.10 5.86 1.49
N ARG A 99 4.18 5.85 2.82
CA ARG A 99 4.46 4.65 3.60
C ARG A 99 3.58 4.65 4.85
N LEU A 100 2.83 3.57 5.04
CA LEU A 100 2.03 3.36 6.25
C LEU A 100 2.81 2.64 7.36
N ILE A 101 3.83 1.88 7.00
CA ILE A 101 4.53 1.00 7.92
C ILE A 101 5.52 1.76 8.79
N ASN A 102 5.42 1.59 10.12
CA ASN A 102 6.42 2.02 11.09
C ASN A 102 7.50 0.94 11.30
N GLU A 103 8.74 1.23 10.88
CA GLU A 103 9.86 0.28 10.93
C GLU A 103 10.17 -0.24 12.32
N LYS A 104 10.07 0.61 13.34
CA LYS A 104 10.46 0.24 14.71
C LYS A 104 9.56 -0.88 15.22
N VAL A 105 8.24 -0.67 15.13
CA VAL A 105 7.23 -1.64 15.57
C VAL A 105 7.32 -2.94 14.78
N VAL A 106 7.47 -2.83 13.45
CA VAL A 106 7.55 -4.02 12.59
C VAL A 106 8.82 -4.83 12.86
N SER A 107 9.96 -4.20 13.17
CA SER A 107 11.19 -4.93 13.46
C SER A 107 11.07 -5.85 14.67
N ASP A 108 10.36 -5.41 15.71
CA ASP A 108 10.12 -6.21 16.92
C ASP A 108 9.17 -7.38 16.63
N VAL A 109 8.08 -7.13 15.91
CA VAL A 109 7.10 -8.15 15.50
C VAL A 109 7.74 -9.20 14.58
N VAL A 110 8.52 -8.76 13.58
CA VAL A 110 9.23 -9.64 12.65
C VAL A 110 10.24 -10.50 13.40
N ARG A 111 10.96 -9.94 14.38
CA ARG A 111 11.87 -10.72 15.22
C ARG A 111 11.10 -11.81 15.98
N GLN A 112 9.95 -11.48 16.56
CA GLN A 112 9.12 -12.46 17.26
C GLN A 112 8.57 -13.55 16.32
N TRP A 113 8.24 -13.23 15.07
CA TRP A 113 7.80 -14.23 14.08
C TRP A 113 8.93 -15.10 13.56
N SER A 114 10.14 -14.56 13.50
CA SER A 114 11.30 -15.23 12.93
C SER A 114 11.79 -16.37 13.82
N TYR A 115 11.52 -16.34 15.12
CA TYR A 115 11.98 -17.36 16.08
C TYR A 115 10.80 -18.10 16.72
N ASP A 116 10.86 -19.43 16.77
CA ASP A 116 9.95 -20.26 17.57
C ASP A 116 10.26 -20.16 19.08
N ASP A 117 9.37 -20.66 19.94
CA ASP A 117 9.57 -20.81 21.40
C ASP A 117 10.84 -21.61 21.76
N LYS A 118 11.36 -22.39 20.79
CA LYS A 118 12.60 -23.16 20.90
C LYS A 118 13.83 -22.46 20.30
N GLY A 119 13.69 -21.21 19.85
CA GLY A 119 14.75 -20.42 19.22
C GLY A 119 15.10 -20.84 17.78
N LEU A 120 14.33 -21.75 17.16
CA LEU A 120 14.54 -22.13 15.75
C LEU A 120 13.94 -21.08 14.81
N GLN A 121 14.67 -20.77 13.73
CA GLN A 121 14.23 -19.81 12.73
C GLN A 121 13.06 -20.38 11.92
N ARG A 122 11.86 -19.79 12.06
CA ARG A 122 10.63 -20.21 11.35
C ARG A 122 10.51 -19.66 9.94
N SER A 123 11.10 -18.49 9.66
CA SER A 123 10.91 -17.76 8.42
C SER A 123 12.22 -17.15 7.91
N ALA A 124 12.40 -17.19 6.59
CA ALA A 124 13.51 -16.53 5.91
C ALA A 124 13.41 -15.02 6.11
N ASN A 125 14.45 -14.42 6.70
CA ASN A 125 14.71 -12.98 6.87
C ASN A 125 13.63 -12.08 6.25
N LEU A 126 12.57 -11.80 7.01
CA LEU A 126 11.51 -10.87 6.60
C LEU A 126 12.06 -9.44 6.71
N SER A 127 13.00 -9.07 5.83
CA SER A 127 13.65 -7.76 5.87
C SER A 127 12.66 -6.63 5.56
N THR A 128 11.61 -6.94 4.81
CA THR A 128 10.57 -5.98 4.42
C THR A 128 9.18 -6.62 4.49
N VAL A 129 8.26 -5.95 5.18
CA VAL A 129 6.84 -6.32 5.27
C VAL A 129 6.05 -5.45 4.30
N LYS A 130 5.12 -6.04 3.55
CA LYS A 130 4.18 -5.29 2.71
C LYS A 130 3.07 -4.68 3.56
N ALA A 131 2.51 -3.56 3.11
CA ALA A 131 1.45 -2.84 3.78
C ALA A 131 0.21 -3.73 4.00
N GLU A 132 -0.13 -4.56 3.03
CA GLU A 132 -1.24 -5.53 3.15
C GLU A 132 -1.03 -6.51 4.30
N THR A 133 0.20 -7.05 4.45
CA THR A 133 0.54 -7.98 5.55
C THR A 133 0.51 -7.27 6.90
N ALA A 134 1.01 -6.04 6.98
CA ALA A 134 0.96 -5.24 8.20
C ALA A 134 -0.50 -4.93 8.59
N LEU A 135 -1.33 -4.51 7.64
CA LEU A 135 -2.75 -4.22 7.89
C LEU A 135 -3.53 -5.47 8.33
N MET A 136 -3.19 -6.65 7.82
CA MET A 136 -3.78 -7.91 8.29
C MET A 136 -3.40 -8.23 9.74
N TYR A 137 -2.14 -7.98 10.12
CA TYR A 137 -1.71 -8.11 11.51
C TYR A 137 -2.50 -7.17 12.43
N ASP A 138 -2.57 -5.89 12.07
CA ASP A 138 -3.30 -4.88 12.83
C ASP A 138 -4.81 -5.21 12.91
N ALA A 139 -5.40 -5.72 11.82
CA ALA A 139 -6.81 -6.10 11.79
C ALA A 139 -7.13 -7.26 12.76
N VAL A 140 -6.27 -8.28 12.81
CA VAL A 140 -6.44 -9.40 13.76
C VAL A 140 -6.25 -8.93 15.20
N HIS A 141 -5.26 -8.06 15.44
CA HIS A 141 -5.00 -7.51 16.77
C HIS A 141 -6.17 -6.64 17.26
N LEU A 142 -6.67 -5.75 16.40
CA LEU A 142 -7.86 -4.93 16.63
C LEU A 142 -9.09 -5.79 16.96
N PHE A 143 -9.34 -6.82 16.15
CA PHE A 143 -10.47 -7.72 16.35
C PHE A 143 -10.35 -8.50 17.67
N ALA A 144 -9.18 -9.06 17.97
CA ALA A 144 -8.95 -9.81 19.20
C ALA A 144 -9.13 -8.93 20.45
N LYS A 145 -8.61 -7.70 20.42
CA LYS A 145 -8.78 -6.73 21.50
C LYS A 145 -10.24 -6.33 21.69
N ALA A 146 -10.94 -5.98 20.61
CA ALA A 146 -12.36 -5.65 20.66
C ALA A 146 -13.22 -6.79 21.20
N LEU A 147 -12.90 -8.03 20.82
CA LEU A 147 -13.62 -9.22 21.29
C LEU A 147 -13.37 -9.49 22.77
N HIS A 148 -12.13 -9.31 23.24
CA HIS A 148 -11.78 -9.45 24.66
C HIS A 148 -12.46 -8.40 25.55
N ASP A 149 -12.50 -7.14 25.09
CA ASP A 149 -13.17 -6.05 25.80
C ASP A 149 -14.68 -6.31 25.88
N LEU A 150 -15.28 -6.81 24.79
CA LEU A 150 -16.68 -7.23 24.78
C LEU A 150 -16.94 -8.37 25.78
N ASP A 151 -16.11 -9.41 25.79
CA ASP A 151 -16.25 -10.60 26.65
C ASP A 151 -16.17 -10.25 28.15
N THR A 152 -15.36 -9.24 28.48
CA THR A 152 -15.26 -8.70 29.84
C THR A 152 -16.55 -8.00 30.28
N SER A 153 -17.31 -7.45 29.33
CA SER A 153 -18.55 -6.68 29.59
C SER A 153 -19.83 -7.51 29.50
N GLN A 154 -19.84 -8.54 28.65
CA GLN A 154 -21.01 -9.35 28.31
C GLN A 154 -20.55 -10.77 28.03
N GLN A 155 -21.24 -11.78 28.57
CA GLN A 155 -20.97 -13.16 28.21
C GLN A 155 -21.26 -13.37 26.72
N ILE A 156 -20.23 -13.72 25.95
CA ILE A 156 -20.36 -13.94 24.51
C ILE A 156 -20.84 -15.37 24.26
N ASP A 157 -21.90 -15.50 23.47
CA ASP A 157 -22.35 -16.79 22.97
C ASP A 157 -22.14 -16.92 21.46
N ILE A 158 -21.47 -17.99 21.03
CA ILE A 158 -21.10 -18.24 19.64
C ILE A 158 -21.84 -19.48 19.15
N HIS A 159 -22.68 -19.28 18.14
CA HIS A 159 -23.46 -20.34 17.54
C HIS A 159 -23.22 -20.41 16.02
N PRO A 160 -23.32 -21.61 15.42
CA PRO A 160 -23.30 -21.75 13.97
C PRO A 160 -24.43 -20.95 13.32
N ILE A 161 -24.09 -20.18 12.29
CA ILE A 161 -25.06 -19.47 11.46
C ILE A 161 -25.04 -20.04 10.04
N SER A 162 -26.19 -20.01 9.37
CA SER A 162 -26.33 -20.43 7.96
C SER A 162 -26.48 -19.20 7.07
N CYS A 163 -25.85 -19.21 5.90
CA CYS A 163 -26.00 -18.18 4.89
C CYS A 163 -27.43 -18.08 4.33
N ASP A 164 -28.18 -19.20 4.34
CA ASP A 164 -29.58 -19.27 3.90
C ASP A 164 -30.56 -18.94 5.04
N GLY A 165 -30.05 -18.77 6.27
CA GLY A 165 -30.84 -18.45 7.45
C GLY A 165 -31.06 -16.94 7.61
N GLN A 166 -32.13 -16.56 8.31
CA GLN A 166 -32.37 -15.16 8.72
C GLN A 166 -31.70 -14.79 10.06
N ASN A 167 -31.09 -15.77 10.74
CA ASN A 167 -30.50 -15.57 12.06
C ASN A 167 -29.17 -14.81 11.94
N THR A 168 -29.02 -13.77 12.74
CA THR A 168 -27.78 -13.00 12.87
C THR A 168 -27.10 -13.29 14.20
N TRP A 169 -25.80 -13.01 14.28
CA TRP A 169 -25.10 -13.10 15.55
C TRP A 169 -25.48 -11.92 16.46
N GLN A 170 -26.06 -12.23 17.62
CA GLN A 170 -26.66 -11.24 18.53
C GLN A 170 -25.67 -10.18 19.01
N HIS A 171 -24.39 -10.56 19.17
CA HIS A 171 -23.34 -9.64 19.63
C HIS A 171 -22.63 -8.87 18.51
N GLY A 172 -23.01 -9.09 17.24
CA GLY A 172 -22.30 -8.49 16.10
C GLY A 172 -22.26 -6.97 16.12
N PHE A 173 -23.39 -6.30 16.46
CA PHE A 173 -23.43 -4.84 16.59
C PHE A 173 -22.57 -4.32 17.74
N SER A 174 -22.61 -5.01 18.90
CA SER A 174 -21.77 -4.66 20.04
C SER A 174 -20.29 -4.76 19.67
N LEU A 175 -19.87 -5.84 19.01
CA LEU A 175 -18.48 -6.02 18.59
C LEU A 175 -18.03 -4.92 17.62
N ILE A 176 -18.84 -4.57 16.63
CA ILE A 176 -18.53 -3.47 15.70
C ILE A 176 -18.35 -2.16 16.46
N ASN A 177 -19.16 -1.90 17.49
CA ASN A 177 -19.00 -0.72 18.32
C ASN A 177 -17.67 -0.77 19.08
N TYR A 178 -17.35 -1.87 19.76
CA TYR A 178 -16.05 -2.04 20.43
C TYR A 178 -14.88 -1.83 19.46
N MET A 179 -14.92 -2.41 18.26
CA MET A 179 -13.87 -2.21 17.25
C MET A 179 -13.66 -0.74 16.82
N LYS A 180 -14.68 0.12 16.93
CA LYS A 180 -14.56 1.56 16.60
C LYS A 180 -13.93 2.40 17.71
N ILE A 181 -13.97 1.92 18.95
CA ILE A 181 -13.47 2.62 20.15
C ILE A 181 -12.13 2.07 20.61
N VAL A 182 -11.71 0.90 20.12
CA VAL A 182 -10.41 0.33 20.42
C VAL A 182 -9.32 1.22 19.82
N GLU A 183 -8.54 1.84 20.70
CA GLU A 183 -7.29 2.54 20.39
C GLU A 183 -6.10 1.59 20.21
#